data_AF-A0A653BJK6-F1
#
_entry.id   AF-A0A653BJK6-F1
#
_cell.length_a   1.000
_cell.length_b   1.000
_cell.length_c   1.000
_cell.angle_alpha   90.00
_cell.angle_beta   90.00
_cell.angle_gamma   90.00
#
_symmetry.space_group_name_H-M   'P 1'
#
loop_
_entity.id
_entity.type
_entity.pdbx_description
1 polymer ?
#
loop_
_entity_poly.entity_id
_entity_poly.type
_entity_poly.pdbx_seq_one_letter_code
_entity_poly.pdbx_strand_id
1 'polypeptide(L)'
;MPVNDSTGRRQCIPILYTKGTHYEVGYDMGRTFSDMIHNFLKISTSLNKCYLSCYDMPEGRKAYEDTLNCVKTNFPQYVRELEGIADGAKVPFHKVNFLYSCTVS
;
A
#
# COMPACT_ATOMS: atom_id res chain seq x y z
N MET A 1 -33.98 22.11 6.32
CA MET A 1 -32.57 22.50 6.10
C MET A 1 -31.92 21.39 5.29
N PRO A 2 -31.34 21.65 4.11
CA PRO A 2 -30.61 20.62 3.39
C PRO A 2 -29.31 20.32 4.16
N VAL A 3 -29.10 19.05 4.50
CA VAL A 3 -27.82 18.59 5.06
C VAL A 3 -26.84 18.62 3.90
N ASN A 4 -25.85 19.51 3.99
CA ASN A 4 -24.79 19.59 3.01
C ASN A 4 -23.89 18.36 3.21
N ASP A 5 -24.01 17.34 2.34
CA ASP A 5 -23.31 16.05 2.37
C ASP A 5 -21.81 16.15 2.03
N SER A 6 -21.14 17.21 2.49
CA SER A 6 -19.70 17.39 2.35
C SER A 6 -19.03 17.47 3.72
N THR A 7 -19.33 16.53 4.61
CA THR A 7 -18.44 16.26 5.75
C THR A 7 -17.14 15.67 5.21
N GLY A 8 -16.18 16.54 4.88
CA GLY A 8 -14.81 16.14 4.51
C GLY A 8 -14.12 15.31 5.59
N ARG A 9 -12.95 14.76 5.28
CA ARG A 9 -12.18 13.92 6.22
C ARG A 9 -11.98 14.68 7.54
N ARG A 10 -12.54 14.15 8.62
CA ARG A 10 -12.39 14.71 9.96
C ARG A 10 -10.92 14.64 10.40
N GLN A 11 -10.46 15.63 11.16
CA GLN A 11 -9.13 15.65 11.77
C GLN A 11 -9.11 14.69 12.97
N CYS A 12 -9.28 13.39 12.71
CA CYS A 12 -9.21 12.33 13.69
C CYS A 12 -8.26 11.23 13.20
N ILE A 13 -7.56 10.60 14.14
CA ILE A 13 -6.72 9.44 13.87
C ILE A 13 -7.58 8.19 14.09
N PRO A 14 -7.92 7.43 13.04
CA PRO A 14 -8.67 6.20 13.22
C PRO A 14 -7.80 5.14 13.91
N ILE A 15 -8.37 4.46 14.91
CA ILE A 15 -7.69 3.37 15.64
C ILE A 15 -8.34 2.06 15.22
N LEU A 16 -7.52 1.11 14.79
CA LEU A 16 -7.94 -0.25 14.45
C LEU A 16 -7.25 -1.23 15.38
N TYR A 17 -8.03 -2.07 16.06
CA TYR A 17 -7.52 -3.17 16.87
C TYR A 17 -7.65 -4.47 16.09
N THR A 18 -6.52 -5.14 15.80
CA THR A 18 -6.48 -6.43 15.10
C THR A 18 -5.57 -7.40 15.84
N LYS A 19 -5.77 -8.70 15.62
CA LYS A 19 -4.92 -9.76 16.17
C LYS A 19 -4.96 -10.94 15.21
N GLY A 20 -3.83 -11.61 15.02
CA GLY A 20 -3.73 -12.78 14.16
C GLY A 20 -2.30 -12.96 13.65
N THR A 21 -2.18 -13.61 12.51
CA THR A 21 -0.95 -13.69 11.73
C THR A 21 -0.62 -12.34 11.08
N HIS A 22 0.63 -12.15 10.65
CA HIS A 22 1.07 -10.95 9.92
C HIS A 22 0.18 -10.65 8.70
N TYR A 23 -0.28 -11.70 8.01
CA TYR A 23 -1.17 -11.56 6.86
C TYR A 23 -2.56 -11.06 7.27
N GLU A 24 -3.18 -11.65 8.30
CA GLU A 24 -4.53 -11.26 8.75
C GLU A 24 -4.56 -9.83 9.27
N VAL A 25 -3.53 -9.44 10.03
CA VAL A 25 -3.33 -8.06 10.51
C VAL A 25 -3.23 -7.11 9.32
N GLY A 26 -2.41 -7.46 8.31
CA GLY A 26 -2.30 -6.68 7.08
C GLY A 26 -3.63 -6.59 6.31
N TYR A 27 -4.35 -7.70 6.19
CA TYR A 27 -5.64 -7.79 5.49
C TYR A 27 -6.70 -6.89 6.12
N ASP A 28 -6.84 -6.92 7.44
CA ASP A 28 -7.79 -6.09 8.16
C ASP A 28 -7.44 -4.60 8.04
N MET A 29 -6.14 -4.25 8.07
CA MET A 29 -5.69 -2.88 7.80
C MET A 29 -6.03 -2.45 6.36
N GLY A 30 -5.67 -3.25 5.37
CA GLY A 30 -5.93 -2.97 3.96
C GLY A 30 -7.42 -2.81 3.67
N ARG A 31 -8.26 -3.67 4.26
CA ARG A 31 -9.71 -3.61 4.12
C ARG A 31 -10.31 -2.37 4.80
N THR A 32 -9.87 -2.05 6.01
CA THR A 32 -10.42 -0.92 6.79
C THR A 32 -10.02 0.42 6.20
N PHE A 33 -8.77 0.54 5.71
CA PHE A 33 -8.23 1.78 5.18
C PHE A 33 -8.19 1.81 3.65
N SER A 34 -8.91 0.91 2.98
CA SER A 34 -8.91 0.74 1.53
C SER A 34 -9.13 2.05 0.79
N ASP A 35 -10.19 2.79 1.13
CA ASP A 35 -10.50 4.07 0.48
C ASP A 35 -9.38 5.11 0.63
N MET A 36 -8.72 5.12 1.79
CA MET A 36 -7.59 6.02 2.05
C MET A 36 -6.37 5.63 1.21
N ILE A 37 -6.08 4.33 1.12
CA ILE A 37 -4.99 3.78 0.29
C ILE A 37 -5.26 4.09 -1.19
N HIS A 38 -6.47 3.84 -1.69
CA HIS A 38 -6.87 4.15 -3.07
C HIS A 38 -6.77 5.64 -3.37
N ASN A 39 -7.22 6.49 -2.45
CA ASN A 39 -7.12 7.94 -2.63
C ASN A 39 -5.64 8.38 -2.67
N PHE A 40 -4.80 7.83 -1.79
CA PHE A 40 -3.37 8.14 -1.79
C PHE A 40 -2.68 7.68 -3.08
N LEU A 41 -3.01 6.49 -3.57
CA LEU A 41 -2.52 5.98 -4.86
C LEU A 41 -2.91 6.88 -6.03
N LYS A 42 -4.11 7.48 -6.02
CA LYS A 42 -4.56 8.43 -7.05
C LYS A 42 -3.80 9.75 -6.99
N ILE A 43 -3.52 10.27 -5.79
CA ILE A 43 -2.88 11.58 -5.60
C ILE A 43 -1.36 11.49 -5.75
N SER A 44 -0.75 10.34 -5.47
CA SER A 44 0.70 10.14 -5.53
C SER A 44 1.23 10.31 -6.96
N THR A 45 1.80 11.48 -7.24
CA THR A 45 2.27 11.84 -8.58
C THR A 45 3.56 11.08 -8.93
N SER A 46 4.47 10.91 -7.97
CA SER A 46 5.73 10.19 -8.16
C SER A 46 5.50 8.71 -8.48
N LEU A 47 4.52 8.07 -7.81
CA LEU A 47 4.11 6.70 -8.12
C LEU A 47 3.59 6.57 -9.54
N ASN A 48 2.62 7.40 -9.91
CA ASN A 48 1.95 7.26 -11.19
C ASN A 48 2.82 7.67 -12.39
N LYS A 49 3.72 8.66 -12.25
CA LYS A 49 4.50 9.19 -13.38
C LYS A 49 5.90 8.59 -13.51
N CYS A 50 6.55 8.23 -12.41
CA CYS A 50 7.93 7.75 -12.45
C CYS A 50 7.97 6.25 -12.19
N TYR A 51 7.49 5.79 -11.03
CA TYR A 51 7.71 4.41 -10.61
C TYR A 51 6.96 3.38 -11.45
N LEU A 52 5.69 3.64 -11.81
CA LEU A 52 4.95 2.75 -12.71
C LEU A 52 5.59 2.69 -14.11
N SER A 53 6.00 3.83 -14.65
CA SER A 53 6.66 3.89 -15.95
C SER A 53 8.02 3.18 -15.97
N CYS A 54 8.79 3.26 -14.88
CA CYS A 54 10.02 2.50 -14.73
C CYS A 54 9.75 0.99 -14.57
N TYR A 55 8.68 0.59 -13.88
CA TYR A 55 8.31 -0.81 -13.71
C TYR A 55 7.84 -1.47 -15.03
N ASP A 56 7.29 -0.68 -15.95
CA ASP A 56 6.91 -1.16 -17.28
C ASP A 56 8.13 -1.47 -18.17
N MET A 57 9.29 -0.87 -17.86
CA MET A 57 10.56 -1.21 -18.52
C MET A 57 11.13 -2.53 -17.98
N PRO A 58 11.67 -3.41 -18.84
CA PRO A 58 12.19 -4.70 -18.42
C PRO A 58 13.34 -4.59 -17.41
N GLU A 59 14.19 -3.57 -17.53
CA GLU A 59 15.28 -3.29 -16.59
C GLU A 59 14.74 -2.87 -15.22
N GLY A 60 13.71 -2.01 -15.20
CA GLY A 60 13.11 -1.54 -13.94
C GLY A 60 12.29 -2.63 -13.25
N ARG A 61 11.61 -3.51 -14.00
CA ARG A 61 10.97 -4.71 -13.44
C ARG A 61 11.99 -5.64 -12.79
N LYS A 62 13.12 -5.88 -13.45
CA LYS A 62 14.18 -6.73 -12.90
C LYS A 62 14.75 -6.15 -11.60
N ALA A 63 15.07 -4.86 -11.58
CA ALA A 63 15.54 -4.19 -10.37
C ALA A 63 14.54 -4.27 -9.21
N TYR A 64 13.24 -4.15 -9.51
CA TYR A 64 12.17 -4.33 -8.53
C TYR A 64 12.12 -5.76 -7.99
N GLU A 65 12.18 -6.77 -8.85
CA GLU A 65 12.15 -8.18 -8.45
C GLU A 65 13.37 -8.56 -7.62
N ASP A 66 14.56 -8.09 -7.99
CA ASP A 66 15.80 -8.30 -7.23
C ASP A 66 15.69 -7.69 -5.82
N THR A 67 15.17 -6.47 -5.73
CA THR A 67 14.92 -5.79 -4.45
C THR A 67 13.90 -6.54 -3.61
N LEU A 68 12.78 -6.96 -4.23
CA LEU A 68 11.73 -7.72 -3.55
C LEU A 68 12.26 -9.06 -3.02
N ASN A 69 13.10 -9.76 -3.79
CA ASN A 69 13.70 -11.02 -3.37
C ASN A 69 14.65 -10.82 -2.19
N CYS A 70 15.42 -9.72 -2.17
CA CYS A 70 16.25 -9.36 -1.03
C CYS A 70 15.39 -9.10 0.23
N VAL A 71 14.31 -8.32 0.11
CA VAL A 71 13.41 -8.03 1.25
C VAL A 71 12.69 -9.31 1.72
N LYS A 72 12.23 -10.17 0.81
CA LYS A 72 11.62 -11.47 1.16
C LYS A 72 12.56 -12.37 1.95
N THR A 73 13.85 -12.35 1.63
CA THR A 73 14.86 -13.17 2.30
C THR A 73 15.17 -12.65 3.70
N ASN A 74 15.28 -11.32 3.85
CA ASN A 74 15.67 -10.70 5.10
C ASN A 74 14.49 -10.46 6.07
N PHE A 75 13.29 -10.19 5.53
CA PHE A 75 12.10 -9.81 6.30
C PHE A 75 10.82 -10.46 5.74
N PRO A 76 10.72 -11.80 5.76
CA PRO A 76 9.58 -12.52 5.19
C PRO A 76 8.24 -12.15 5.86
N GLN A 77 8.25 -11.86 7.17
CA GLN A 77 7.06 -11.45 7.92
C GLN A 77 6.50 -10.10 7.45
N TYR A 78 7.38 -9.16 7.08
CA TYR A 78 6.99 -7.83 6.60
C TYR A 78 6.35 -7.92 5.21
N VAL A 79 6.92 -8.75 4.33
CA VAL A 79 6.34 -8.98 3.00
C VAL A 79 4.96 -9.62 3.11
N ARG A 80 4.76 -10.58 4.03
CA ARG A 80 3.44 -11.18 4.26
C ARG A 80 2.40 -10.19 4.78
N GLU A 81 2.81 -9.22 5.59
CA GLU A 81 1.93 -8.15 6.04
C GLU A 81 1.53 -7.23 4.88
N LEU A 82 2.50 -6.84 4.04
CA LEU A 82 2.22 -6.03 2.84
C LEU A 82 1.33 -6.76 1.83
N GLU A 83 1.50 -8.07 1.66
CA GLU A 83 0.62 -8.93 0.85
C GLU A 83 -0.81 -8.89 1.40
N GLY A 84 -0.97 -9.02 2.72
CA GLY A 84 -2.27 -8.87 3.39
C GLY A 84 -2.90 -7.51 3.11
N ILE A 85 -2.15 -6.42 3.26
CA ILE A 85 -2.65 -5.05 3.00
C ILE A 85 -3.10 -4.90 1.55
N ALA A 86 -2.30 -5.38 0.60
CA ALA A 86 -2.62 -5.32 -0.83
C ALA A 86 -3.92 -6.07 -1.15
N ASP A 87 -4.07 -7.27 -0.61
CA ASP A 87 -5.27 -8.11 -0.79
C ASP A 87 -6.50 -7.48 -0.14
N GLY A 88 -6.36 -6.98 1.09
CA GLY A 88 -7.45 -6.32 1.83
C GLY A 88 -7.93 -5.05 1.14
N ALA A 89 -7.00 -4.25 0.61
CA ALA A 89 -7.31 -3.03 -0.14
C ALA A 89 -7.69 -3.31 -1.61
N LYS A 90 -7.56 -4.55 -2.10
CA LYS A 90 -7.78 -4.93 -3.52
C LYS A 90 -6.94 -4.10 -4.49
N VAL A 91 -5.68 -3.91 -4.16
CA VAL A 91 -4.71 -3.18 -4.99
C VAL A 91 -3.57 -4.11 -5.39
N PRO A 92 -2.96 -3.92 -6.57
CA PRO A 92 -1.79 -4.71 -6.94
C PRO A 92 -0.66 -4.55 -5.93
N PHE A 93 -0.07 -5.67 -5.50
CA PHE A 93 1.00 -5.70 -4.49
C PHE A 93 2.15 -4.75 -4.82
N HIS A 94 2.57 -4.68 -6.09
CA HIS A 94 3.66 -3.80 -6.50
C HIS A 94 3.38 -2.32 -6.17
N LYS A 95 2.13 -1.86 -6.27
CA LYS A 95 1.77 -0.48 -5.92
C LYS A 95 1.92 -0.21 -4.43
N VAL A 96 1.51 -1.16 -3.59
CA VAL A 96 1.68 -1.06 -2.12
C VAL A 96 3.16 -1.13 -1.76
N ASN A 97 3.90 -2.05 -2.36
CA ASN A 97 5.33 -2.17 -2.11
C ASN A 97 6.10 -0.89 -2.47
N PHE A 98 5.79 -0.25 -3.60
CA PHE A 98 6.39 1.04 -3.97
C PHE A 98 6.08 2.15 -2.95
N LEU A 99 4.84 2.20 -2.43
CA LEU A 99 4.48 3.19 -1.41
C LEU A 99 5.30 3.02 -0.13
N TYR A 100 5.47 1.80 0.34
CA TYR A 100 6.19 1.54 1.58
C TYR A 100 7.71 1.63 1.40
N SER A 101 8.25 1.15 0.28
CA SER A 101 9.69 1.13 0.02
C SER A 101 10.28 2.52 -0.30
N CYS A 102 9.49 3.47 -0.83
CA CYS A 102 9.97 4.82 -1.15
C CYS A 102 10.01 5.78 0.04
N THR A 103 9.51 5.40 1.22
CA THR A 103 9.57 6.26 2.41
C THR A 103 10.95 6.23 3.09
N VAL A 104 11.90 5.46 2.54
CA VAL A 104 13.27 5.33 3.04
C VAL A 104 14.23 5.70 1.91
N SER A 105 14.26 6.99 1.55
CA SER A 105 15.28 7.58 0.66
C SER A 105 15.44 9.05 1.00
#